data_AF-A0A286E694-F1
#
_entry.id   AF-A0A286E694-F1
#
_cell.length_a   1.000
_cell.length_b   1.000
_cell.length_c   1.000
_cell.angle_alpha   90.00
_cell.angle_beta   90.00
_cell.angle_gamma   90.00
#
_symmetry.space_group_name_H-M   'P 1'
#
loop_
_entity.id
_entity.type
_entity.pdbx_description
1 polymer ?
#
loop_
_entity_poly.entity_id
_entity_poly.type
_entity_poly.pdbx_seq_one_letter_code
_entity_poly.pdbx_strand_id
1 'polypeptide(L)'
;MGYKERRAKKIATLAEPHLEPGERIQTGFMTIKGSGIFTSPAEWFVVTDRAILIVGRREVQRLPRDFWFGKPTGLYHMIELDRTYKVHRQWHQEVIAADEALRGKQNPDAPAADKH
;
A
#
# COMPACT_ATOMS: atom_id res chain seq x y z
N MET A 1 -9.46 -6.20 -21.63
CA MET A 1 -9.11 -5.68 -20.29
C MET A 1 -8.39 -6.75 -19.50
N GLY A 2 -7.11 -6.56 -19.27
CA GLY A 2 -6.32 -7.40 -18.38
C GLY A 2 -6.74 -7.22 -16.92
N TYR A 3 -6.45 -8.23 -16.11
CA TYR A 3 -6.73 -8.24 -14.67
C TYR A 3 -6.08 -7.06 -13.92
N LYS A 4 -4.91 -6.59 -14.39
CA LYS A 4 -4.19 -5.44 -13.83
C LYS A 4 -4.92 -4.10 -14.04
N GLU A 5 -5.49 -3.87 -15.22
CA GLU A 5 -6.24 -2.64 -15.51
C GLU A 5 -7.49 -2.52 -14.64
N ARG A 6 -8.19 -3.64 -14.40
CA ARG A 6 -9.36 -3.66 -13.50
C ARG A 6 -8.97 -3.32 -12.05
N ARG A 7 -7.83 -3.82 -11.57
CA ARG A 7 -7.31 -3.49 -10.25
C ARG A 7 -6.98 -1.99 -10.13
N ALA A 8 -6.24 -1.45 -11.10
CA ALA A 8 -5.87 -0.04 -11.14
C ALA A 8 -7.10 0.88 -11.16
N LYS A 9 -8.10 0.56 -12.00
CA LYS A 9 -9.38 1.30 -12.03
C LYS A 9 -10.10 1.25 -10.69
N LYS A 10 -10.13 0.07 -10.05
CA LYS A 10 -10.77 -0.09 -8.74
C LYS A 10 -10.05 0.72 -7.65
N ILE A 11 -8.72 0.70 -7.64
CA ILE A 11 -7.90 1.50 -6.71
C ILE A 11 -8.15 3.00 -6.94
N ALA A 12 -8.16 3.45 -8.19
CA ALA A 12 -8.45 4.84 -8.53
C ALA A 12 -9.83 5.26 -8.01
N THR A 13 -10.89 4.51 -8.33
CA THR A 13 -12.25 4.82 -7.86
C THR A 13 -12.37 4.84 -6.33
N LEU A 14 -11.64 3.98 -5.63
CA LEU A 14 -11.63 3.95 -4.16
C LEU A 14 -10.86 5.13 -3.56
N ALA A 15 -9.76 5.55 -4.20
CA ALA A 15 -8.88 6.59 -3.69
C ALA A 15 -9.32 8.00 -4.09
N GLU A 16 -9.91 8.19 -5.28
CA GLU A 16 -10.35 9.47 -5.85
C GLU A 16 -11.04 10.42 -4.85
N PRO A 17 -12.03 10.01 -4.04
CA PRO A 17 -12.68 10.90 -3.07
C PRO A 17 -11.79 11.31 -1.87
N HIS A 18 -10.63 10.70 -1.71
CA HIS A 18 -9.70 10.89 -0.58
C HIS A 18 -8.33 11.43 -1.00
N LEU A 19 -8.14 11.68 -2.30
CA LEU A 19 -6.94 12.31 -2.82
C LEU A 19 -7.01 13.83 -2.64
N GLU A 20 -5.89 14.40 -2.20
CA GLU A 20 -5.69 15.85 -2.21
C GLU A 20 -5.49 16.36 -3.65
N PRO A 21 -5.79 17.64 -3.94
CA PRO A 21 -5.53 18.23 -5.24
C PRO A 21 -4.04 18.11 -5.63
N GLY A 22 -3.79 17.45 -6.75
CA GLY A 22 -2.45 17.16 -7.27
C GLY A 22 -1.79 15.89 -6.71
N GLU A 23 -2.46 15.15 -5.84
CA GLU A 23 -1.98 13.87 -5.30
C GLU A 23 -2.07 12.75 -6.36
N ARG A 24 -0.98 12.01 -6.53
CA ARG A 24 -0.89 10.92 -7.52
C ARG A 24 -0.77 9.56 -6.84
N ILE A 25 -1.59 8.61 -7.26
CA ILE A 25 -1.50 7.22 -6.83
C ILE A 25 -0.24 6.59 -7.44
N GLN A 26 0.61 6.00 -6.60
CA GLN A 26 1.80 5.27 -7.02
C GLN A 26 1.48 3.78 -7.20
N THR A 27 0.81 3.18 -6.21
CA THR A 27 0.39 1.78 -6.26
C THR A 27 -0.71 1.50 -5.24
N GLY A 28 -1.32 0.31 -5.28
CA GLY A 28 -2.22 -0.14 -4.25
C GLY A 28 -2.41 -1.66 -4.24
N PHE A 29 -2.78 -2.18 -3.09
CA PHE A 29 -2.99 -3.60 -2.87
C PHE A 29 -4.10 -3.87 -1.85
N MET A 30 -4.65 -5.08 -1.90
CA MET A 30 -5.72 -5.48 -0.99
C MET A 30 -5.16 -6.31 0.17
N THR A 31 -5.65 -6.01 1.36
CA THR A 31 -5.32 -6.65 2.62
C THR A 31 -6.56 -7.24 3.27
N ILE A 32 -6.38 -8.15 4.21
CA ILE A 32 -7.44 -8.77 5.00
C ILE A 32 -7.11 -8.53 6.48
N LYS A 33 -8.07 -8.02 7.27
CA LYS A 33 -7.87 -7.79 8.71
C LYS A 33 -7.75 -9.09 9.53
N GLY A 34 -6.99 -9.10 10.62
CA GLY A 34 -7.18 -10.03 11.73
C GLY A 34 -6.70 -11.49 11.56
N SER A 35 -6.98 -12.31 12.57
CA SER A 35 -6.50 -13.69 12.71
C SER A 35 -7.26 -14.74 11.89
N GLY A 36 -8.54 -14.48 11.57
CA GLY A 36 -9.41 -15.39 10.81
C GLY A 36 -9.32 -15.22 9.28
N ILE A 37 -9.52 -16.32 8.54
CA ILE A 37 -9.36 -16.39 7.07
C ILE A 37 -10.67 -16.13 6.30
N PHE A 38 -11.85 -16.15 6.98
CA PHE A 38 -13.16 -16.23 6.31
C PHE A 38 -14.11 -15.04 6.57
N THR A 39 -13.97 -14.27 7.65
CA THR A 39 -14.93 -13.22 8.05
C THR A 39 -14.35 -11.82 8.12
N SER A 40 -13.08 -11.67 7.81
CA SER A 40 -12.37 -10.43 7.98
C SER A 40 -12.62 -9.44 6.83
N PRO A 41 -12.94 -8.17 7.13
CA PRO A 41 -13.11 -7.16 6.10
C PRO A 41 -11.81 -7.00 5.29
N ALA A 42 -11.94 -6.98 3.97
CA ALA A 42 -10.84 -6.61 3.09
C ALA A 42 -10.70 -5.08 3.06
N GLU A 43 -9.47 -4.59 3.18
CA GLU A 43 -9.14 -3.17 3.11
C GLU A 43 -8.11 -2.93 2.00
N TRP A 44 -8.25 -1.81 1.31
CA TRP A 44 -7.38 -1.42 0.22
C TRP A 44 -6.33 -0.44 0.72
N PHE A 45 -5.07 -0.82 0.60
CA PHE A 45 -3.94 0.05 0.85
C PHE A 45 -3.59 0.73 -0.47
N VAL A 46 -3.56 2.05 -0.46
CA VAL A 46 -3.23 2.86 -1.62
C VAL A 46 -2.10 3.79 -1.22
N VAL A 47 -0.95 3.61 -1.86
CA VAL A 47 0.21 4.45 -1.65
C VAL A 47 0.20 5.54 -2.70
N THR A 48 0.20 6.78 -2.25
CA THR A 48 0.22 7.95 -3.12
C THR A 48 1.57 8.65 -3.03
N ASP A 49 1.74 9.76 -3.74
CA ASP A 49 2.92 10.60 -3.60
C ASP A 49 2.96 11.36 -2.25
N ARG A 50 1.87 11.45 -1.48
CA ARG A 50 1.81 12.23 -0.23
C ARG A 50 1.51 11.43 1.02
N ALA A 51 0.71 10.37 0.90
CA ALA A 51 0.20 9.61 2.03
C ALA A 51 0.01 8.13 1.69
N ILE A 52 -0.30 7.35 2.72
CA ILE A 52 -0.81 5.99 2.57
C ILE A 52 -2.28 6.04 2.97
N LEU A 53 -3.17 5.69 2.05
CA LEU A 53 -4.61 5.59 2.29
C LEU A 53 -4.99 4.14 2.56
N ILE A 54 -5.67 3.88 3.66
CA ILE A 54 -6.31 2.61 3.97
C ILE A 54 -7.80 2.80 3.77
N VAL A 55 -8.33 2.24 2.70
CA VAL A 55 -9.74 2.33 2.31
C VAL A 55 -10.45 1.02 2.65
N GLY A 56 -11.13 1.02 3.78
CA GLY A 56 -12.06 -0.04 4.19
C GLY A 56 -13.47 0.20 3.66
N ARG A 57 -14.38 -0.75 3.92
CA ARG A 57 -15.79 -0.62 3.52
C ARG A 57 -16.55 0.48 4.27
N ARG A 58 -16.10 0.83 5.49
CA ARG A 58 -16.79 1.76 6.41
C ARG A 58 -15.89 2.88 6.93
N GLU A 59 -14.59 2.72 6.80
CA GLU A 59 -13.59 3.60 7.38
C GLU A 59 -12.52 3.87 6.33
N VAL A 60 -12.05 5.12 6.27
CA VAL A 60 -10.89 5.50 5.49
C VAL A 60 -9.91 6.18 6.40
N GLN A 61 -8.69 5.67 6.40
CA GLN A 61 -7.61 6.17 7.24
C GLN A 61 -6.50 6.70 6.35
N ARG A 62 -6.02 7.90 6.64
CA ARG A 62 -4.86 8.51 6.00
C ARG A 62 -3.68 8.43 6.96
N LEU A 63 -2.63 7.76 6.51
CA LEU A 63 -1.39 7.55 7.25
C LEU A 63 -0.24 8.34 6.61
N PRO A 64 0.74 8.78 7.42
CA PRO A 64 1.98 9.33 6.89
C PRO A 64 2.75 8.26 6.10
N ARG A 65 3.66 8.71 5.23
CA ARG A 65 4.53 7.85 4.43
C ARG A 65 5.70 7.23 5.21
N ASP A 66 5.79 7.47 6.51
CA ASP A 66 6.86 7.00 7.39
C ASP A 66 6.67 5.54 7.83
N PHE A 67 5.95 4.75 7.03
CA PHE A 67 5.64 3.37 7.35
C PHE A 67 6.24 2.44 6.31
N TRP A 68 6.96 1.41 6.74
CA TRP A 68 7.52 0.41 5.84
C TRP A 68 6.70 -0.87 5.89
N PHE A 69 6.30 -1.35 4.72
CA PHE A 69 5.57 -2.61 4.62
C PHE A 69 6.49 -3.80 4.81
N GLY A 70 7.78 -3.63 4.52
CA GLY A 70 8.79 -4.68 4.66
C GLY A 70 8.75 -5.70 3.51
N LYS A 71 9.71 -6.61 3.51
CA LYS A 71 9.85 -7.61 2.44
C LYS A 71 8.76 -8.68 2.61
N PRO A 72 7.85 -8.86 1.62
CA PRO A 72 6.80 -9.85 1.76
C PRO A 72 7.34 -11.29 1.66
N THR A 73 6.92 -12.15 2.59
CA THR A 73 7.36 -13.56 2.69
C THR A 73 6.19 -14.53 2.79
N GLY A 74 6.36 -15.76 2.29
CA GLY A 74 5.37 -16.83 2.41
C GLY A 74 4.11 -16.65 1.54
N LEU A 75 3.02 -17.30 1.92
CA LEU A 75 1.72 -17.20 1.23
C LEU A 75 0.97 -15.92 1.61
N TYR A 76 1.15 -15.47 2.85
CA TYR A 76 0.61 -14.23 3.39
C TYR A 76 1.71 -13.43 4.06
N HIS A 77 1.88 -12.18 3.63
CA HIS A 77 2.70 -11.20 4.32
C HIS A 77 1.88 -10.48 5.38
N MET A 78 2.47 -10.23 6.55
CA MET A 78 1.80 -9.57 7.67
C MET A 78 2.34 -8.15 7.82
N ILE A 79 1.44 -7.18 7.86
CA ILE A 79 1.74 -5.77 8.11
C ILE A 79 1.13 -5.40 9.45
N GLU A 80 1.95 -4.94 10.39
CA GLU A 80 1.51 -4.49 11.71
C GLU A 80 1.43 -2.96 11.72
N LEU A 81 0.21 -2.44 11.91
CA LEU A 81 -0.09 -1.02 12.03
C LEU A 81 -0.82 -0.80 13.36
N ASP A 82 -2.08 -0.35 13.32
CA ASP A 82 -3.01 -0.42 14.45
C ASP A 82 -3.43 -1.87 14.76
N ARG A 83 -3.46 -2.70 13.71
CA ARG A 83 -3.83 -4.12 13.76
C ARG A 83 -3.05 -4.89 12.71
N THR A 84 -3.09 -6.22 12.80
CA THR A 84 -2.45 -7.09 11.82
C THR A 84 -3.26 -7.15 10.52
N TYR A 85 -2.61 -6.79 9.43
CA TYR A 85 -3.10 -6.87 8.07
C TYR A 85 -2.39 -7.98 7.32
N LYS A 86 -3.15 -8.87 6.68
CA LYS A 86 -2.61 -9.96 5.87
C LYS A 86 -2.70 -9.61 4.40
N VAL A 87 -1.57 -9.65 3.71
CA VAL A 87 -1.47 -9.47 2.26
C VAL A 87 -1.24 -10.82 1.62
N HIS A 88 -2.08 -11.20 0.67
CA HIS A 88 -1.88 -12.45 -0.08
C HIS A 88 -0.73 -12.32 -1.09
N ARG A 89 -0.01 -13.42 -1.37
CA ARG A 89 1.13 -13.47 -2.32
C ARG A 89 0.89 -12.82 -3.69
N GLN A 90 -0.35 -12.79 -4.15
CA GLN A 90 -0.74 -12.17 -5.42
C GLN A 90 -0.54 -10.64 -5.48
N TRP A 91 -0.25 -10.03 -4.33
CA TRP A 91 -0.04 -8.59 -4.15
C TRP A 91 1.38 -8.28 -3.66
N HIS A 92 2.26 -9.27 -3.54
CA HIS A 92 3.64 -9.03 -3.05
C HIS A 92 4.41 -8.08 -3.97
N GLN A 93 4.17 -8.11 -5.28
CA GLN A 93 4.80 -7.18 -6.22
C GLN A 93 4.35 -5.74 -5.93
N GLU A 94 3.06 -5.53 -5.69
CA GLU A 94 2.50 -4.24 -5.32
C GLU A 94 3.00 -3.75 -3.95
N VAL A 95 3.23 -4.65 -2.98
CA VAL A 95 3.86 -4.32 -1.69
C VAL A 95 5.32 -3.88 -1.87
N ILE A 96 6.08 -4.60 -2.70
CA ILE A 96 7.47 -4.23 -3.00
C ILE A 96 7.51 -2.86 -3.68
N ALA A 97 6.69 -2.66 -4.71
CA ALA A 97 6.59 -1.38 -5.40
C ALA A 97 6.16 -0.24 -4.46
N ALA A 98 5.27 -0.53 -3.50
CA ALA A 98 4.87 0.41 -2.46
C ALA A 98 6.06 0.78 -1.56
N ASP A 99 6.79 -0.20 -1.04
CA ASP A 99 7.96 0.02 -0.19
C ASP A 99 9.06 0.80 -0.93
N GLU A 100 9.33 0.47 -2.19
CA GLU A 100 10.28 1.20 -3.05
C GLU A 100 9.84 2.65 -3.29
N ALA A 101 8.56 2.87 -3.57
CA ALA A 101 8.05 4.22 -3.79
C ALA A 101 8.09 5.07 -2.51
N LEU A 102 7.88 4.46 -1.34
CA LEU A 102 8.07 5.10 -0.04
C LEU A 102 9.54 5.45 0.21
N ARG A 103 10.48 4.54 -0.07
CA ARG A 103 11.93 4.79 0.04
C ARG A 103 12.43 5.90 -0.88
N GLY A 104 11.97 5.92 -2.13
CA GLY A 104 12.42 6.89 -3.14
C GLY A 104 12.12 8.34 -2.79
N LYS A 105 11.21 8.60 -1.82
CA LYS A 105 10.82 9.95 -1.41
C LYS A 105 11.34 10.37 -0.03
N GLN A 106 11.74 9.42 0.82
CA GLN A 106 12.47 9.72 2.05
C GLN A 106 13.95 10.04 1.80
N ASN A 107 14.41 9.90 0.55
CA ASN A 107 15.79 10.15 0.18
C ASN A 107 15.97 11.23 -0.91
N PRO A 108 15.56 12.49 -0.69
CA PRO A 108 16.02 13.57 -1.55
C PRO A 108 17.47 14.01 -1.25
N ASP A 109 18.12 13.48 -0.19
CA ASP A 109 19.39 14.00 0.33
C ASP A 109 20.42 12.95 0.83
N ALA A 110 20.38 11.67 0.44
CA ALA A 110 21.58 10.84 0.65
C ALA A 110 22.63 11.25 -0.39
N PRO A 111 23.78 11.84 0.00
CA PRO A 111 24.90 11.90 -0.91
C PRO A 111 25.23 10.45 -1.28
N ALA A 112 25.38 10.21 -2.59
CA ALA A 112 25.94 8.99 -3.09
C ALA A 112 27.21 8.70 -2.29
N ALA A 113 27.16 7.66 -1.45
CA ALA A 113 28.34 7.16 -0.78
C ALA A 113 29.24 6.56 -1.87
N ASP A 114 30.06 7.46 -2.42
CA ASP A 114 31.30 7.20 -3.11
C ASP A 114 32.07 6.13 -2.33
N LYS A 115 32.17 4.94 -2.90
CA LYS A 115 33.12 3.93 -2.43
C LYS A 115 34.36 4.07 -3.30
N HIS A 116 35.31 4.82 -2.77
CA HIS A 116 36.70 4.89 -3.20
C HIS A 116 37.47 3.61 -2.82
#